data_AF-A0A7J9KAY8-F1
#
_entry.id   AF-A0A7J9KAY8-F1
#
_cell.length_a   1.000
_cell.length_b   1.000
_cell.length_c   1.000
_cell.angle_alpha   90.00
_cell.angle_beta   90.00
_cell.angle_gamma   90.00
#
_symmetry.space_group_name_H-M   'P 1'
#
loop_
_entity.id
_entity.type
_entity.pdbx_description
1 polymer ?
#
loop_
_entity_poly.entity_id
_entity_poly.type
_entity_poly.pdbx_seq_one_letter_code
_entity_poly.pdbx_strand_id
1 'polypeptide(L)' 'MTENWINLCIDGAVKAMTRTATFLRFGNGDWIMGYNRSFGNCSVFYVELWGILDGLTLIQDKLFEGVMIEADSLE' A
#
# COMPACT_ATOMS: atom_id res chain seq x y z
N MET A 1 11.91 22.12 -0.73
CA MET A 1 10.45 22.29 -0.63
C MET A 1 9.80 20.93 -0.86
N THR A 2 9.89 20.09 0.17
CA THR A 2 9.36 18.71 0.25
C THR A 2 9.01 18.45 1.72
N GLU A 3 8.69 19.50 2.45
CA GLU A 3 8.43 19.38 3.87
C GLU A 3 6.97 18.95 3.94
N ASN A 4 6.75 17.67 4.24
CA ASN A 4 5.44 17.06 4.54
C ASN A 4 4.70 16.30 3.42
N TRP A 5 5.40 15.78 2.40
CA TRP A 5 4.83 14.75 1.52
C TRP A 5 5.07 13.36 2.09
N ILE A 6 4.22 12.38 1.77
CA ILE A 6 4.46 10.96 2.09
C ILE A 6 4.32 10.08 0.85
N ASN A 7 5.26 9.15 0.70
CA ASN A 7 5.24 8.10 -0.30
C ASN A 7 4.49 6.91 0.31
N LEU A 8 3.52 6.43 -0.46
CA LEU A 8 2.77 5.23 -0.21
C LEU A 8 3.17 4.23 -1.29
N CYS A 9 4.14 3.38 -0.98
CA CYS A 9 4.47 2.24 -1.83
C CYS A 9 3.59 1.05 -1.44
N ILE A 10 2.90 0.44 -2.40
CA ILE A 10 2.09 -0.77 -2.24
C ILE A 10 2.72 -1.87 -3.10
N ASP A 11 3.02 -3.01 -2.47
CA ASP A 11 3.42 -4.24 -3.17
C ASP A 11 2.43 -5.33 -2.79
N GLY A 12 1.63 -5.78 -3.76
CA GLY A 12 0.63 -6.83 -3.60
C GLY A 12 1.13 -8.19 -4.10
N ALA A 13 1.14 -9.20 -3.22
CA ALA A 13 1.50 -10.57 -3.57
C ALA A 13 0.30 -11.51 -3.44
N VAL A 14 0.09 -12.39 -4.44
CA VAL A 14 -0.88 -13.49 -4.39
C VAL A 14 -0.16 -14.83 -4.41
N LYS A 15 -0.38 -15.65 -3.37
CA LYS A 15 0.13 -17.01 -3.29
C LYS A 15 -0.78 -17.95 -4.06
N ALA A 16 -0.38 -18.42 -5.25
CA ALA A 16 -1.20 -19.25 -6.13
C ALA A 16 -1.81 -20.51 -5.46
N MET A 17 -1.07 -21.17 -4.57
CA MET A 17 -1.51 -22.42 -3.93
C MET A 17 -2.63 -22.23 -2.91
N THR A 18 -2.59 -21.13 -2.14
CA THR A 18 -3.61 -20.81 -1.13
C THR A 18 -4.58 -19.73 -1.62
N ARG A 19 -4.29 -19.17 -2.80
CA ARG A 19 -4.88 -17.97 -3.38
C ARG A 19 -5.05 -16.86 -2.35
N THR A 20 -4.06 -16.76 -1.47
CA THR A 20 -4.02 -15.76 -0.40
C THR A 20 -3.27 -14.56 -0.91
N ALA A 21 -3.83 -13.39 -0.71
CA ALA A 21 -3.17 -12.17 -1.08
C ALA A 21 -2.75 -11.35 0.13
N THR A 22 -1.61 -10.70 0.03
CA THR A 22 -1.01 -9.88 1.08
C THR A 22 -0.35 -8.67 0.44
N PHE A 23 -0.28 -7.55 1.14
CA PHE A 23 0.58 -6.44 0.72
C PHE A 23 1.43 -5.91 1.87
N LEU A 24 2.45 -5.12 1.52
CA LEU A 24 3.38 -4.46 2.44
C LEU A 24 3.53 -2.97 2.05
N ARG A 25 3.81 -2.10 3.02
CA ARG A 25 3.94 -0.64 2.82
C ARG A 25 5.34 -0.13 3.15
N PHE A 26 5.83 0.84 2.36
CA PHE A 26 7.03 1.65 2.64
C PHE A 26 6.74 3.17 2.72
N GLY A 27 7.65 3.90 3.39
CA GLY A 27 7.65 5.36 3.58
C GLY A 27 8.86 6.04 2.89
N ASN A 28 8.94 7.38 2.99
CA ASN A 28 9.91 8.26 2.32
C ASN A 28 11.39 7.95 2.64
N GLY A 29 11.97 6.89 2.07
CA GLY A 29 13.37 6.50 2.32
C GLY A 29 13.63 5.94 3.73
N ASP A 30 12.89 6.41 4.73
CA ASP A 30 12.81 5.88 6.08
C ASP A 30 11.49 5.10 6.28
N TRP A 31 11.56 3.96 6.97
CA TRP A 31 10.37 3.16 7.28
C TRP A 31 9.51 3.87 8.34
N ILE A 32 8.43 4.53 7.91
CA ILE A 32 7.50 5.24 8.81
C ILE A 32 6.50 4.28 9.47
N MET A 33 5.86 3.40 8.69
CA MET A 33 4.86 2.46 9.18
C MET A 33 4.61 1.34 8.16
N GLY A 34 4.51 0.10 8.63
CA GLY A 34 4.10 -1.05 7.83
C GLY A 34 2.79 -1.64 8.36
N TYR A 35 1.96 -2.14 7.45
CA TYR A 35 0.76 -2.89 7.79
C TYR A 35 0.58 -4.03 6.77
N ASN A 36 -0.07 -5.11 7.21
CA ASN A 36 -0.34 -6.26 6.37
C ASN A 36 -1.80 -6.65 6.55
N ARG A 37 -2.47 -6.90 5.43
CA ARG A 37 -3.82 -7.43 5.41
C ARG A 37 -3.86 -8.60 4.45
N SER A 38 -4.40 -9.71 4.94
CA SER A 38 -4.70 -10.84 4.08
C SER A 38 -6.08 -10.66 3.46
N PHE A 39 -6.12 -10.62 2.14
CA PHE A 39 -7.34 -10.88 1.40
C PHE A 39 -7.34 -12.36 1.04
N GLY A 40 -8.51 -12.99 1.13
CA GLY A 40 -8.67 -14.39 0.72
C GLY A 40 -8.50 -14.52 -0.80
N ASN A 41 -9.38 -15.30 -1.42
CA ASN A 41 -9.42 -15.46 -2.87
C ASN A 41 -9.67 -14.12 -3.61
N CYS A 42 -8.63 -13.46 -4.10
CA CYS A 42 -8.74 -12.27 -4.96
C CYS A 42 -7.57 -12.17 -5.95
N SER A 43 -7.71 -11.33 -6.99
CA SER A 43 -6.61 -11.04 -7.92
C SER A 43 -5.62 -10.05 -7.29
N VAL A 44 -4.43 -9.97 -7.88
CA VAL A 44 -3.38 -9.01 -7.47
C VAL A 44 -3.89 -7.57 -7.59
N PHE A 45 -4.55 -7.23 -8.71
CA PHE A 45 -5.17 -5.91 -8.89
C PHE A 45 -6.09 -5.47 -7.74
N TYR A 46 -6.98 -6.34 -7.25
CA TYR A 46 -7.86 -5.99 -6.14
C TYR A 46 -7.08 -5.73 -4.85
N VAL A 47 -5.99 -6.44 -4.64
CA VAL A 47 -5.18 -6.39 -3.41
C VAL A 47 -4.44 -5.07 -3.33
N GLU A 48 -3.93 -4.61 -4.47
CA GLU A 48 -3.24 -3.34 -4.58
C GLU A 48 -4.22 -2.17 -4.46
N LEU A 49 -5.41 -2.25 -5.05
CA LEU A 49 -6.49 -1.28 -4.85
C LEU A 49 -6.90 -1.15 -3.39
N TRP A 50 -7.05 -2.28 -2.69
CA TRP A 50 -7.33 -2.25 -1.26
C TRP A 50 -6.14 -1.70 -0.46
N GLY A 51 -4.91 -2.00 -0.86
CA GLY A 51 -3.70 -1.42 -0.26
C GLY A 51 -3.60 0.10 -0.44
N ILE A 52 -4.06 0.64 -1.58
CA ILE A 52 -4.18 2.08 -1.77
C ILE A 52 -5.22 2.66 -0.80
N LEU A 53 -6.41 2.07 -0.76
CA LEU A 53 -7.51 2.55 0.09
C LEU A 53 -7.12 2.53 1.58
N ASP A 54 -6.66 1.39 2.09
CA ASP A 54 -6.26 1.25 3.48
C ASP A 54 -5.07 2.18 3.81
N GLY A 55 -4.13 2.34 2.85
CA GLY A 55 -2.97 3.22 2.97
C GLY A 55 -3.34 4.69 3.08
N LEU A 56 -4.31 5.14 2.26
CA LEU A 56 -4.89 6.48 2.32
C LEU A 56 -5.66 6.71 3.61
N THR A 57 -6.47 5.74 4.07
CA THR A 57 -7.18 5.84 5.35
C THR A 57 -6.22 5.97 6.53
N LEU A 58 -5.11 5.23 6.54
CA LEU A 58 -4.09 5.30 7.60
C LEU A 58 -3.39 6.65 7.69
N ILE A 59 -3.28 7.37 6.57
CA ILE A 59 -2.62 8.69 6.52
C ILE A 59 -3.60 9.86 6.46
N GLN A 60 -4.90 9.59 6.36
CA GLN A 60 -5.93 10.63 6.32
C GLN A 60 -5.88 11.55 7.56
N ASP A 61 -5.60 10.96 8.72
CA ASP A 61 -5.46 11.71 9.98
C ASP A 61 -4.04 12.23 10.23
N LYS A 62 -3.13 12.05 9.26
CA LYS A 62 -1.77 12.57 9.31
C LYS A 62 -1.73 13.87 8.55
N LEU A 63 -1.07 14.88 9.12
CA LEU A 63 -1.05 16.24 8.60
C LEU A 63 -0.26 16.42 7.29
N PHE A 64 -0.13 15.41 6.43
CA PHE A 64 0.67 15.49 5.20
C PHE A 64 0.06 16.46 4.19
N GLU A 65 0.91 17.22 3.48
CA GLU A 65 0.51 18.14 2.41
C GLU A 65 0.18 17.44 1.09
N GLY A 66 0.72 16.23 0.90
CA GLY A 66 0.54 15.45 -0.31
C GLY A 66 0.94 14.00 -0.14
N VAL A 67 0.38 13.15 -0.99
CA VAL A 67 0.67 11.72 -1.03
C VAL A 67 1.14 11.36 -2.43
N MET A 68 2.33 10.75 -2.52
CA MET A 68 2.79 10.07 -3.75
C MET A 68 2.45 8.60 -3.61
N ILE A 69 1.76 8.03 -4.61
CA ILE A 69 1.39 6.62 -4.60
C ILE A 69 2.25 5.91 -5.63
N GLU A 70 2.95 4.87 -5.18
CA GLU A 70 3.71 3.96 -6.02
C GLU A 70 3.11 2.55 -5.86
N ALA A 71 2.64 1.98 -6.95
CA ALA A 71 2.18 0.59 -7.00
C ALA A 71 2.78 -0.04 -8.25
N ASP A 72 3.41 -1.20 -8.11
CA ASP A 72 4.02 -1.95 -9.22
C ASP A 72 3.09 -3.05 -9.73
N SER A 73 1.84 -2.64 -9.97
CA SER A 73 0.81 -3.42 -10.63
C SER A 73 0.98 -3.29 -12.13
N LEU A 74 1.45 -4.32 -12.82
CA LEU A 74 1.56 -4.31 -14.28
C LEU A 74 0.25 -4.69 -15.00
N GLU A 75 -0.83 -4.97 -14.25
CA GLU A 75 -2.15 -5.35 -14.80
C GLU A 75 -2.92 -4.17 -15.40
#